data_AF-A0A651E5L3-F1
#
_entry.id   AF-A0A651E5L3-F1
#
_cell.length_a   1.000
_cell.length_b   1.000
_cell.length_c   1.000
_cell.angle_alpha   90.00
_cell.angle_beta   90.00
_cell.angle_gamma   90.00
#
_symmetry.space_group_name_H-M   'P 1'
#
loop_
_entity.id
_entity.type
_entity.pdbx_description
1 polymer ?
#
loop_
_entity_poly.entity_id
_entity_poly.type
_entity_poly.pdbx_seq_one_letter_code
_entity_poly.pdbx_strand_id
1 'polypeptide(L)'
;MKQWLRELFDQYLANVAELTIHDRSKAEAWSGWIKAKWSEQGFQDIAAQRPLMAEVRQALQDHLGSRHIALDTLKLDDEPRLEAPSRNGKVASGRTATITLPKVEVSAKQENGAIAQWTLTTREAYDLARSRGYKGTKSQMQKRVRESPQVFMDKYGLSYRPGAVSGRYARNWSDSRSTPKERSPQVPQKAPRNVTKRLGRPPKKAVEAQLQPQTQTQQALPVTQTAQELGEAMLWFIREVDHLRQQIQELEGLADAYDPELNAHRVQEYDALVAENARLKAEHDALAQQLGHIHQVVNASAAQKPAAKQGKRASQPAVATADSGHDPYVVQALEAVMAYNNHPKRSHDEKWVISYPVMKELLKQVGASTQPKIREVFEARRDEIDAHHRTHQLTSRHNRVHGDLSISDIIHLT
;
A
#
# COMPACT_ATOMS: atom_id res chain seq x y z
N MET A 1 -9.12 -7.70 30.65
CA MET A 1 -8.95 -6.23 30.59
C MET A 1 -8.76 -5.60 31.97
N LYS A 2 -7.60 -4.97 32.20
CA LYS A 2 -7.27 -4.18 33.40
C LYS A 2 -8.23 -2.99 33.56
N GLN A 3 -8.48 -2.51 34.77
CA GLN A 3 -9.47 -1.45 35.04
C GLN A 3 -9.19 -0.16 34.26
N TRP A 4 -7.94 0.34 34.30
CA TRP A 4 -7.54 1.54 33.54
C TRP A 4 -7.73 1.37 32.02
N LEU A 5 -7.56 0.14 31.50
CA LEU A 5 -7.74 -0.15 30.08
C LEU A 5 -9.22 -0.20 29.72
N ARG A 6 -10.10 -0.60 30.64
CA ARG A 6 -11.56 -0.51 30.44
C ARG A 6 -12.02 0.93 30.34
N GLU A 7 -11.61 1.79 31.27
CA GLU A 7 -11.97 3.21 31.24
C GLU A 7 -11.51 3.88 29.94
N LEU A 8 -10.30 3.53 29.49
CA LEU A 8 -9.76 4.04 28.24
C LEU A 8 -10.47 3.48 27.00
N PHE A 9 -10.85 2.19 27.06
CA PHE A 9 -11.65 1.54 26.05
C PHE A 9 -13.03 2.16 25.92
N ASP A 10 -13.70 2.46 27.03
CA ASP A 10 -15.04 3.05 27.03
C ASP A 10 -15.02 4.45 26.41
N GLN A 11 -13.99 5.26 26.71
CA GLN A 11 -13.78 6.56 26.07
C GLN A 11 -13.51 6.42 24.57
N TYR A 12 -12.66 5.46 24.18
CA TYR A 12 -12.41 5.18 22.77
C TYR A 12 -13.69 4.75 22.05
N LEU A 13 -14.42 3.78 22.63
CA LEU A 13 -15.64 3.19 22.08
C LEU A 13 -16.72 4.25 21.86
N ALA A 14 -16.96 5.13 22.83
CA ALA A 14 -17.94 6.20 22.72
C ALA A 14 -17.70 7.12 21.51
N ASN A 15 -16.44 7.31 21.12
CA ASN A 15 -16.08 8.18 20.01
C ASN A 15 -15.98 7.45 18.65
N VAL A 16 -15.77 6.13 18.66
CA VAL A 16 -15.65 5.36 17.41
C VAL A 16 -16.93 4.64 17.02
N ALA A 17 -17.87 4.40 17.93
CA ALA A 17 -19.06 3.58 17.68
C ALA A 17 -19.95 4.11 16.54
N GLU A 18 -19.98 5.42 16.32
CA GLU A 18 -20.78 6.05 15.26
C GLU A 18 -20.03 6.21 13.94
N LEU A 19 -18.73 5.87 13.89
CA LEU A 19 -17.90 6.12 12.72
C LEU A 19 -18.21 5.11 11.60
N THR A 20 -18.43 5.63 10.41
CA THR A 20 -18.69 4.81 9.22
C THR A 20 -17.41 4.54 8.43
N ILE A 21 -17.51 3.74 7.37
CA ILE A 21 -16.41 3.47 6.43
C ILE A 21 -15.85 4.78 5.82
N HIS A 22 -16.66 5.83 5.72
CA HIS A 22 -16.25 7.13 5.20
C HIS A 22 -15.42 7.97 6.20
N ASP A 23 -15.49 7.66 7.50
CA ASP A 23 -14.81 8.40 8.56
C ASP A 23 -13.40 7.86 8.88
N ARG A 24 -12.76 7.22 7.91
CA ARG A 24 -11.45 6.57 8.10
C ARG A 24 -10.40 7.46 8.75
N SER A 25 -10.32 8.73 8.35
CA SER A 25 -9.34 9.67 8.91
C SER A 25 -9.58 9.94 10.41
N LYS A 26 -10.85 10.05 10.85
CA LYS A 26 -11.18 10.18 12.28
C LYS A 26 -10.84 8.90 13.04
N ALA A 27 -11.15 7.74 12.46
CA ALA A 27 -10.82 6.44 13.04
C ALA A 27 -9.30 6.22 13.17
N GLU A 28 -8.50 6.72 12.22
CA GLU A 28 -7.03 6.73 12.30
C GLU A 28 -6.53 7.68 13.40
N ALA A 29 -7.13 8.87 13.55
CA ALA A 29 -6.78 9.80 14.63
C ALA A 29 -7.04 9.19 16.02
N TRP A 30 -8.21 8.55 16.21
CA TRP A 30 -8.52 7.84 17.45
C TRP A 30 -7.59 6.65 17.68
N SER A 31 -7.24 5.89 16.63
CA SER A 31 -6.23 4.82 16.72
C SER A 31 -4.87 5.35 17.19
N GLY A 32 -4.45 6.52 16.70
CA GLY A 32 -3.25 7.21 17.19
C GLY A 32 -3.38 7.63 18.66
N TRP A 33 -4.53 8.19 19.05
CA TRP A 33 -4.79 8.62 20.43
C TRP A 33 -4.69 7.47 21.44
N ILE A 34 -5.33 6.32 21.18
CA ILE A 34 -5.29 5.18 22.10
C ILE A 34 -3.87 4.59 22.24
N LYS A 35 -3.11 4.54 21.14
CA LYS A 35 -1.70 4.14 21.16
C LYS A 35 -0.83 5.11 21.96
N ALA A 36 -1.06 6.41 21.82
CA ALA A 36 -0.36 7.43 22.60
C ALA A 36 -0.65 7.27 24.09
N LYS A 37 -1.91 6.99 24.46
CA LYS A 37 -2.28 6.73 25.86
C LYS A 37 -1.62 5.48 26.44
N TRP A 38 -1.42 4.43 25.66
CA TRP A 38 -0.62 3.29 26.12
C TRP A 38 0.85 3.65 26.34
N SER A 39 1.42 4.46 25.47
CA SER A 39 2.79 4.97 25.62
C SER A 39 2.95 5.81 26.90
N GLU A 40 1.97 6.67 27.21
CA GLU A 40 1.93 7.45 28.46
C GLU A 40 1.91 6.54 29.71
N GLN A 41 1.27 5.37 29.63
CA GLN A 41 1.23 4.37 30.70
C GLN A 41 2.49 3.48 30.76
N GLY A 42 3.54 3.83 30.00
CA GLY A 42 4.83 3.13 30.00
C GLY A 42 4.92 1.96 29.02
N PHE A 43 3.90 1.72 28.19
CA PHE A 43 3.95 0.70 27.14
C PHE A 43 4.54 1.29 25.86
N GLN A 44 5.82 1.67 25.87
CA GLN A 44 6.49 2.23 24.69
C GLN A 44 6.86 1.15 23.65
N ASP A 45 7.07 -0.08 24.11
CA ASP A 45 7.42 -1.20 23.23
C ASP A 45 6.17 -1.78 22.54
N ILE A 46 6.24 -1.87 21.21
CA ILE A 46 5.24 -2.49 20.34
C ILE A 46 4.95 -3.92 20.79
N ALA A 47 5.96 -4.67 21.24
CA ALA A 47 5.77 -6.04 21.72
C ALA A 47 4.91 -6.10 22.99
N ALA A 48 5.05 -5.10 23.88
CA ALA A 48 4.26 -4.99 25.10
C ALA A 48 2.82 -4.48 24.83
N GLN A 49 2.62 -3.69 23.76
CA GLN A 49 1.30 -3.22 23.34
C GLN A 49 0.45 -4.32 22.68
N ARG A 50 1.06 -5.28 21.97
CA ARG A 50 0.37 -6.37 21.25
C ARG A 50 -0.74 -7.08 22.03
N PRO A 51 -0.52 -7.61 23.25
CA PRO A 51 -1.58 -8.30 23.98
C PRO A 51 -2.74 -7.37 24.37
N LEU A 52 -2.45 -6.11 24.70
CA LEU A 52 -3.48 -5.11 25.02
C LEU A 52 -4.30 -4.75 23.78
N MET A 53 -3.65 -4.62 22.62
CA MET A 53 -4.32 -4.42 21.33
C MET A 53 -5.25 -5.57 20.97
N ALA A 54 -4.80 -6.81 21.20
CA ALA A 54 -5.62 -8.00 20.94
C ALA A 54 -6.89 -7.99 21.80
N GLU A 55 -6.77 -7.68 23.10
CA GLU A 55 -7.93 -7.53 23.99
C GLU A 55 -8.88 -6.42 23.53
N VAL A 56 -8.35 -5.24 23.15
CA VAL A 56 -9.16 -4.11 22.67
C VAL A 56 -9.83 -4.41 21.33
N ARG A 57 -9.13 -5.06 20.38
CA ARG A 57 -9.70 -5.46 19.09
C ARG A 57 -10.82 -6.49 19.27
N GLN A 58 -10.63 -7.48 20.15
CA GLN A 58 -11.69 -8.45 20.45
C GLN A 58 -12.90 -7.74 21.05
N ALA A 59 -12.70 -6.86 22.03
CA ALA A 59 -13.79 -6.11 22.63
C ALA A 59 -14.52 -5.20 21.61
N LEU A 60 -13.79 -4.54 20.70
CA LEU A 60 -14.39 -3.76 19.60
C LEU A 60 -15.21 -4.65 18.67
N GLN A 61 -14.68 -5.82 18.32
CA GLN A 61 -15.37 -6.78 17.46
C GLN A 61 -16.67 -7.29 18.10
N ASP A 62 -16.67 -7.53 19.41
CA ASP A 62 -17.84 -7.98 20.15
C ASP A 62 -18.94 -6.89 20.22
N HIS A 63 -18.57 -5.60 20.30
CA HIS A 63 -19.52 -4.48 20.41
C HIS A 63 -20.00 -3.93 19.06
N LEU A 64 -19.11 -3.80 18.08
CA LEU A 64 -19.37 -3.11 16.80
C LEU A 64 -19.45 -4.05 15.60
N GLY A 65 -19.08 -5.32 15.78
CA GLY A 65 -19.00 -6.32 14.72
C GLY A 65 -17.70 -6.29 13.92
N SER A 66 -17.44 -7.37 13.19
CA SER A 66 -16.17 -7.63 12.49
C SER A 66 -15.85 -6.68 11.33
N ARG A 67 -16.83 -5.89 10.85
CA ARG A 67 -16.69 -5.01 9.68
C ARG A 67 -16.56 -3.52 10.03
N HIS A 68 -16.37 -3.20 11.30
CA HIS A 68 -16.30 -1.80 11.73
C HIS A 68 -14.94 -1.16 11.37
N ILE A 69 -14.95 0.09 10.89
CA ILE A 69 -13.75 0.81 10.41
C ILE A 69 -12.63 0.92 11.47
N ALA A 70 -13.01 1.00 12.74
CA ALA A 70 -12.06 1.05 13.86
C ALA A 70 -11.16 -0.20 13.93
N LEU A 71 -11.66 -1.39 13.54
CA LEU A 71 -10.84 -2.60 13.49
C LEU A 71 -9.79 -2.56 12.38
N ASP A 72 -10.06 -1.82 11.30
CA ASP A 72 -9.13 -1.66 10.18
C ASP A 72 -8.04 -0.63 10.47
N THR A 73 -8.36 0.45 11.16
CA THR A 73 -7.40 1.51 11.51
C THR A 73 -6.60 1.19 12.77
N LEU A 74 -7.12 0.35 13.67
CA LEU A 74 -6.43 -0.14 14.86
C LEU A 74 -5.52 -1.34 14.53
N LYS A 75 -4.66 -1.19 13.50
CA LYS A 75 -3.59 -2.14 13.17
C LYS A 75 -2.27 -1.67 13.79
N LEU A 76 -1.44 -2.59 14.24
CA LEU A 76 -0.03 -2.29 14.46
C LEU A 76 0.56 -1.99 13.09
N ASP A 77 1.34 -0.91 12.96
CA ASP A 77 2.17 -0.75 11.79
C ASP A 77 3.01 -2.02 11.68
N ASP A 78 2.71 -2.82 10.66
CA ASP A 78 3.37 -4.09 10.44
C ASP A 78 4.88 -3.81 10.42
N GLU A 79 5.60 -4.49 11.33
CA GLU A 79 6.98 -4.84 11.05
C GLU A 79 6.99 -5.38 9.62
N PRO A 80 7.86 -4.89 8.71
CA PRO A 80 7.88 -5.36 7.33
C PRO A 80 7.97 -6.87 7.39
N ARG A 81 6.88 -7.54 6.96
CA ARG A 81 6.69 -8.98 7.04
C ARG A 81 7.88 -9.64 6.35
N LEU A 82 8.92 -9.96 7.13
CA LEU A 82 10.06 -10.74 6.68
C LEU A 82 9.47 -12.12 6.43
N GLU A 83 9.12 -12.38 5.17
CA GLU A 83 8.72 -13.70 4.71
C GLU A 83 9.79 -14.69 5.16
N ALA A 84 9.44 -15.54 6.13
CA ALA A 84 10.23 -16.72 6.40
C ALA A 84 10.27 -17.56 5.10
N PRO A 85 11.44 -17.99 4.62
CA PRO A 85 11.51 -18.83 3.44
C PRO A 85 10.71 -20.10 3.70
N SER A 86 9.61 -20.25 2.96
CA SER A 86 8.74 -21.42 3.00
C SER A 86 9.56 -22.66 2.67
N ARG A 87 9.79 -23.47 3.70
CA ARG A 87 10.54 -24.72 3.64
C ARG A 87 9.61 -25.82 3.16
N ASN A 88 9.20 -25.77 1.90
CA ASN A 88 8.48 -26.88 1.28
C ASN A 88 9.48 -27.87 0.67
N GLY A 89 9.53 -29.04 1.31
CA GLY A 89 10.37 -30.17 0.95
C GLY A 89 10.07 -30.71 -0.45
N LYS A 90 11.14 -31.04 -1.16
CA LYS A 90 11.09 -31.77 -2.42
C LYS A 90 11.66 -33.16 -2.16
N VAL A 91 10.77 -34.15 -2.12
CA VAL A 91 11.11 -35.58 -2.11
C VAL A 91 10.89 -36.10 -3.54
N ALA A 92 11.96 -36.53 -4.20
CA ALA A 92 12.01 -37.49 -5.33
C ALA A 92 13.49 -37.57 -5.78
N SER A 93 14.24 -38.60 -5.39
CA SER A 93 14.32 -39.93 -6.02
C SER A 93 15.00 -39.91 -7.40
N GLY A 94 16.25 -40.39 -7.40
CA GLY A 94 16.90 -41.21 -8.43
C GLY A 94 16.90 -40.75 -9.89
N ARG A 95 18.07 -40.28 -10.37
CA ARG A 95 18.73 -40.85 -11.55
C ARG A 95 20.15 -40.32 -11.71
N THR A 96 21.08 -41.27 -11.77
CA THR A 96 22.50 -41.11 -12.10
C THR A 96 22.68 -40.70 -13.56
N ALA A 97 23.36 -39.59 -13.80
CA ALA A 97 24.05 -39.32 -15.05
C ALA A 97 25.30 -38.48 -14.76
N THR A 98 26.45 -39.14 -14.87
CA THR A 98 27.78 -38.55 -14.82
C THR A 98 27.96 -37.62 -16.03
N ILE A 99 28.09 -36.31 -15.77
CA ILE A 99 28.53 -35.34 -16.78
C ILE A 99 29.65 -34.51 -16.18
N THR A 100 30.81 -34.63 -16.82
CA THR A 100 32.08 -33.97 -16.55
C THR A 100 31.96 -32.45 -16.72
N LEU A 101 32.40 -31.68 -15.72
CA LEU A 101 32.52 -30.22 -15.77
C LEU A 101 34.00 -29.83 -15.87
N PRO A 102 34.38 -28.90 -16.76
CA PRO A 102 35.70 -28.31 -16.78
C PRO A 102 35.87 -27.21 -15.72
N LYS A 103 37.11 -27.15 -15.24
CA LYS A 103 37.75 -26.22 -14.32
C LYS A 103 37.50 -24.75 -14.69
N VAL A 104 36.90 -23.99 -13.77
CA VAL A 104 36.82 -22.52 -13.84
C VAL A 104 37.56 -21.93 -12.64
N GLU A 105 38.41 -20.97 -12.97
CA GLU A 105 39.38 -20.29 -12.12
C GLU A 105 38.74 -19.52 -10.97
N VAL A 106 39.41 -19.62 -9.81
CA VAL A 106 39.12 -18.83 -8.61
C VAL A 106 39.69 -17.43 -8.83
N SER A 107 38.83 -16.46 -9.16
CA SER A 107 39.14 -15.04 -8.96
C SER A 107 38.75 -14.64 -7.55
N ALA A 108 39.77 -14.42 -6.71
CA ALA A 108 39.64 -13.85 -5.38
C ALA A 108 39.03 -12.44 -5.47
N LYS A 109 37.79 -12.27 -5.01
CA LYS A 109 37.18 -10.96 -4.78
C LYS A 109 37.50 -10.53 -3.36
N GLN A 110 38.37 -9.54 -3.29
CA GLN A 110 38.72 -8.77 -2.11
C GLN A 110 37.45 -8.10 -1.55
N GLU A 111 36.92 -8.63 -0.45
CA GLU A 111 35.87 -7.98 0.34
C GLU A 111 36.46 -6.74 1.03
N ASN A 112 36.42 -5.61 0.32
CA ASN A 112 36.52 -4.31 0.98
C ASN A 112 35.27 -4.13 1.83
N GLY A 113 35.44 -4.00 3.14
CA GLY A 113 34.40 -3.61 4.09
C GLY A 113 33.82 -2.26 3.70
N ALA A 114 32.83 -2.26 2.82
CA ALA A 114 32.14 -1.08 2.36
C ALA A 114 31.25 -0.58 3.51
N ILE A 115 31.67 0.54 4.10
CA ILE A 115 30.82 1.40 4.93
C ILE A 115 29.48 1.51 4.23
N ALA A 116 28.41 0.99 4.85
CA ALA A 116 27.05 1.07 4.33
C ALA A 116 26.69 2.55 4.17
N GLN A 117 26.89 3.08 2.97
CA GLN A 117 26.47 4.44 2.64
C GLN A 117 24.98 4.52 2.87
N TRP A 118 24.55 5.45 3.71
CA TRP A 118 23.15 5.70 4.00
C TRP A 118 22.45 6.06 2.69
N THR A 119 21.61 5.15 2.21
CA THR A 119 20.86 5.35 0.99
C THR A 119 19.47 5.88 1.32
N LEU A 120 19.14 7.05 0.79
CA LEU A 120 17.87 7.75 0.98
C LEU A 120 16.89 7.35 -0.12
N THR A 121 15.62 7.27 0.24
CA THR A 121 14.51 7.21 -0.71
C THR A 121 14.36 8.56 -1.44
N THR A 122 13.64 8.56 -2.56
CA THR A 122 13.39 9.82 -3.29
C THR A 122 12.58 10.83 -2.47
N ARG A 123 11.74 10.37 -1.52
CA ARG A 123 10.98 11.28 -0.63
C ARG A 123 11.93 11.95 0.36
N GLU A 124 12.75 11.17 1.07
CA GLU A 124 13.73 11.70 2.03
C GLU A 124 14.74 12.63 1.37
N ALA A 125 15.24 12.28 0.18
CA ALA A 125 16.13 13.16 -0.58
C ALA A 125 15.45 14.49 -0.98
N TYR A 126 14.16 14.47 -1.29
CA TYR A 126 13.40 15.69 -1.61
C TYR A 126 13.20 16.58 -0.38
N ASP A 127 12.84 15.98 0.76
CA ASP A 127 12.65 16.72 2.01
C ASP A 127 13.98 17.35 2.47
N LEU A 128 15.10 16.63 2.31
CA LEU A 128 16.45 17.13 2.59
C LEU A 128 16.88 18.22 1.59
N ALA A 129 16.54 18.10 0.32
CA ALA A 129 16.80 19.16 -0.66
C ALA A 129 16.01 20.43 -0.31
N ARG A 130 14.75 20.28 0.12
CA ARG A 130 13.87 21.39 0.49
C ARG A 130 14.37 22.11 1.74
N SER A 131 14.81 21.38 2.76
CA SER A 131 15.45 21.97 3.95
C SER A 131 16.76 22.70 3.60
N ARG A 132 17.43 22.32 2.51
CA ARG A 132 18.60 22.98 1.94
C ARG A 132 18.26 24.07 0.90
N GLY A 133 17.01 24.54 0.86
CA GLY A 133 16.58 25.68 0.03
C GLY A 133 16.16 25.33 -1.41
N TYR A 134 15.94 24.05 -1.73
CA TYR A 134 15.34 23.66 -3.01
C TYR A 134 13.86 24.06 -3.08
N LYS A 135 13.49 24.94 -4.03
CA LYS A 135 12.12 25.45 -4.20
C LYS A 135 11.29 24.71 -5.27
N GLY A 136 11.86 23.73 -5.97
CA GLY A 136 11.17 23.03 -7.05
C GLY A 136 10.26 21.89 -6.56
N THR A 137 9.49 21.33 -7.48
CA THR A 137 8.71 20.11 -7.23
C THR A 137 9.61 18.88 -7.20
N LYS A 138 9.13 17.78 -6.61
CA LYS A 138 9.86 16.50 -6.58
C LYS A 138 10.22 15.99 -7.98
N SER A 139 9.35 16.19 -8.97
CA SER A 139 9.60 15.81 -10.37
C SER A 139 10.70 16.69 -10.99
N GLN A 140 10.66 18.01 -10.75
CA GLN A 140 11.72 18.93 -11.17
C GLN A 140 13.07 18.58 -10.53
N MET A 141 13.07 18.08 -9.28
CA MET A 141 14.28 17.65 -8.60
C MET A 141 14.89 16.46 -9.33
N GLN A 142 14.09 15.42 -9.57
CA GLN A 142 14.51 14.23 -10.30
C GLN A 142 15.01 14.57 -11.71
N LYS A 143 14.34 15.51 -12.40
CA LYS A 143 14.76 15.99 -13.72
C LYS A 143 16.13 16.68 -13.67
N ARG A 144 16.30 17.66 -12.76
CA ARG A 144 17.58 18.40 -12.61
C ARG A 144 18.74 17.50 -12.23
N VAL A 145 18.49 16.49 -11.41
CA VAL A 145 19.52 15.53 -11.01
C VAL A 145 19.96 14.64 -12.15
N ARG A 146 19.07 14.32 -13.11
CA ARG A 146 19.44 13.60 -14.34
C ARG A 146 20.19 14.49 -15.33
N GLU A 147 19.78 15.76 -15.44
CA GLU A 147 20.39 16.73 -16.37
C GLU A 147 21.76 17.20 -15.90
N SER A 148 21.95 17.41 -14.60
CA SER A 148 23.19 17.95 -14.03
C SER A 148 23.45 17.40 -12.62
N PRO A 149 23.87 16.12 -12.51
CA PRO A 149 24.08 15.46 -11.22
C PRO A 149 25.09 16.20 -10.33
N GLN A 150 26.21 16.65 -10.91
CA GLN A 150 27.29 17.32 -10.19
C GLN A 150 26.83 18.66 -9.61
N VAL A 151 26.16 19.49 -10.41
CA VAL A 151 25.63 20.80 -9.97
C VAL A 151 24.62 20.64 -8.84
N PHE A 152 23.78 19.61 -8.91
CA PHE A 152 22.82 19.33 -7.84
C PHE A 152 23.51 18.84 -6.56
N MET A 153 24.53 17.99 -6.70
CA MET A 153 25.33 17.51 -5.59
C MET A 153 26.10 18.65 -4.90
N ASP A 154 26.74 19.55 -5.65
CA ASP A 154 27.49 20.66 -5.09
C ASP A 154 26.56 21.60 -4.31
N LYS A 155 25.40 21.92 -4.90
CA LYS A 155 24.43 22.86 -4.31
C LYS A 155 23.71 22.30 -3.09
N TYR A 156 23.24 21.05 -3.16
CA TYR A 156 22.36 20.47 -2.14
C TYR A 156 23.00 19.31 -1.36
N GLY A 157 24.23 18.92 -1.64
CA GLY A 157 24.90 17.81 -0.96
C GLY A 157 24.23 16.45 -1.20
N LEU A 158 23.53 16.28 -2.32
CA LEU A 158 22.74 15.07 -2.61
C LEU A 158 23.20 14.47 -3.93
N SER A 159 23.61 13.21 -3.89
CA SER A 159 23.99 12.47 -5.10
C SER A 159 22.95 11.40 -5.42
N TYR A 160 22.69 11.19 -6.70
CA TYR A 160 21.79 10.16 -7.20
C TYR A 160 22.59 9.10 -7.95
N ARG A 161 22.38 7.84 -7.61
CA ARG A 161 23.04 6.70 -8.23
C ARG A 161 22.12 6.09 -9.30
N PRO A 162 22.34 6.37 -10.60
CA PRO A 162 21.59 5.72 -11.66
C PRO A 162 21.91 4.21 -11.66
N GLY A 163 20.88 3.36 -11.75
CA GLY A 163 21.03 1.90 -11.88
C GLY A 163 20.54 1.08 -10.69
N ALA A 164 20.18 1.69 -9.57
CA ALA A 164 19.49 0.98 -8.49
C ALA A 164 17.99 0.86 -8.80
N VAL A 165 17.42 -0.32 -8.50
CA VAL A 165 16.08 -0.81 -8.85
C VAL A 165 15.04 0.32 -8.87
N SER A 166 14.36 0.53 -10.00
CA SER A 166 13.30 1.53 -10.09
C SER A 166 12.07 1.08 -9.29
N GLY A 167 11.72 1.84 -8.24
CA GLY A 167 10.57 1.55 -7.37
C GLY A 167 10.25 2.75 -6.49
N ARG A 168 9.01 2.83 -5.97
CA ARG A 168 8.60 3.95 -5.08
C ARG A 168 9.46 4.07 -3.82
N TYR A 169 10.08 2.97 -3.39
CA TYR A 169 10.96 2.87 -2.22
C TYR A 169 12.43 2.67 -2.58
N ALA A 170 12.81 2.92 -3.83
CA ALA A 170 14.18 2.79 -4.27
C ALA A 170 15.08 3.76 -3.49
N ARG A 171 16.08 3.20 -2.81
CA ARG A 171 17.07 3.94 -2.04
C ARG A 171 18.27 4.26 -2.93
N ASN A 172 18.08 5.23 -3.82
CA ASN A 172 19.04 5.55 -4.89
C ASN A 172 19.78 6.87 -4.64
N TRP A 173 19.59 7.47 -3.47
CA TRP A 173 20.15 8.76 -3.12
C TRP A 173 21.16 8.61 -1.98
N SER A 174 22.17 9.45 -1.92
CA SER A 174 23.05 9.55 -0.76
C SER A 174 23.32 11.00 -0.43
N ASP A 175 23.48 11.28 0.87
CA ASP A 175 23.88 12.59 1.36
C ASP A 175 25.41 12.66 1.42
N SER A 176 26.02 13.55 0.65
CA SER A 176 27.46 13.75 0.66
C SER A 176 27.94 14.61 1.84
N ARG A 177 27.02 15.27 2.57
CA ARG A 177 27.35 16.12 3.73
C ARG A 177 27.30 15.38 5.07
N SER A 178 26.70 14.20 5.12
CA SER A 178 26.73 13.37 6.32
C SER A 178 28.13 12.77 6.49
N THR A 179 29.02 13.51 7.16
CA THR A 179 30.29 12.92 7.60
C THR A 179 30.02 11.92 8.73
N PRO A 180 30.78 10.81 8.84
CA PRO A 180 30.56 9.80 9.88
C PRO A 180 30.75 10.28 11.33
N LYS A 181 31.12 11.55 11.55
CA LYS A 181 31.71 12.03 12.81
C LYS A 181 30.69 12.51 13.84
N GLU A 182 29.41 12.65 13.47
CA GLU A 182 28.33 12.96 14.40
C GLU A 182 27.58 11.68 14.78
N ARG A 183 28.13 10.94 15.76
CA ARG A 183 27.32 10.00 16.54
C ARG A 183 27.64 10.08 18.03
N SER A 184 26.57 10.29 18.78
CA SER A 184 26.34 10.05 20.21
C SER A 184 26.95 8.72 20.71
N PRO A 185 27.25 8.62 22.02
CA PRO A 185 28.19 7.65 22.57
C PRO A 185 27.71 6.21 22.39
N GLN A 186 28.61 5.36 21.86
CA GLN A 186 28.47 3.92 21.93
C GLN A 186 28.38 3.48 23.40
N VAL A 187 27.26 2.86 23.74
CA VAL A 187 27.13 2.03 24.95
C VAL A 187 28.21 0.93 24.87
N PRO A 188 29.06 0.75 25.91
CA PRO A 188 30.14 -0.21 25.87
C PRO A 188 29.56 -1.63 25.83
N GLN A 189 29.85 -2.35 24.74
CA GLN A 189 29.54 -3.76 24.64
C GLN A 189 30.44 -4.56 25.58
N LYS A 190 29.78 -5.44 26.33
CA LYS A 190 30.33 -6.34 27.35
C LYS A 190 31.51 -7.17 26.83
N ALA A 191 32.54 -7.25 27.67
CA ALA A 191 33.68 -8.15 27.53
C ALA A 191 33.28 -9.64 27.61
N PRO A 192 34.02 -10.55 26.94
CA PRO A 192 33.86 -11.99 27.12
C PRO A 192 34.60 -12.49 28.37
N ARG A 193 34.01 -13.53 28.96
CA ARG A 193 34.39 -14.24 30.18
C ARG A 193 35.43 -15.33 29.91
N ASN A 194 36.07 -15.78 31.01
CA ASN A 194 36.91 -16.98 31.25
C ASN A 194 38.43 -16.68 31.22
N VAL A 195 39.31 -17.15 32.12
CA VAL A 195 39.42 -18.41 32.87
C VAL A 195 40.30 -18.22 34.15
N THR A 196 39.97 -18.98 35.20
CA THR A 196 40.64 -19.35 36.49
C THR A 196 42.09 -18.97 36.83
N LYS A 197 42.31 -18.64 38.13
CA LYS A 197 43.11 -19.37 39.17
C LYS A 197 43.34 -18.41 40.38
N ARG A 198 42.88 -18.70 41.60
CA ARG A 198 43.36 -19.62 42.67
C ARG A 198 44.03 -18.82 43.82
N LEU A 199 43.49 -19.04 45.03
CA LEU A 199 44.08 -18.93 46.39
C LEU A 199 44.37 -17.56 47.03
N GLY A 200 43.82 -17.40 48.24
CA GLY A 200 44.35 -16.49 49.28
C GLY A 200 43.27 -15.83 50.16
N ARG A 201 42.96 -16.43 51.31
CA ARG A 201 42.21 -15.80 52.43
C ARG A 201 43.23 -15.33 53.50
N PRO A 202 42.81 -14.61 54.57
CA PRO A 202 42.96 -13.17 54.83
C PRO A 202 44.04 -12.89 55.93
N PRO A 203 44.17 -11.67 56.52
CA PRO A 203 43.30 -11.30 57.64
C PRO A 203 43.00 -9.79 57.85
N LYS A 204 41.97 -9.58 58.68
CA LYS A 204 41.58 -8.43 59.50
C LYS A 204 42.65 -7.34 59.71
N LYS A 205 42.27 -6.06 59.56
CA LYS A 205 42.62 -4.98 60.49
C LYS A 205 41.48 -3.95 60.57
N ALA A 206 41.07 -3.67 61.79
CA ALA A 206 40.26 -2.53 62.18
C ALA A 206 41.17 -1.29 62.26
N VAL A 207 40.70 -0.15 61.72
CA VAL A 207 41.11 1.24 62.00
C VAL A 207 39.87 2.06 61.62
N GLU A 208 39.03 2.47 62.56
CA GLU A 208 39.19 3.62 63.45
C GLU A 208 39.06 4.96 62.71
N ALA A 209 37.98 5.65 63.09
CA ALA A 209 37.58 7.03 62.91
C ALA A 209 38.54 7.98 62.15
N GLN A 210 37.99 8.63 61.12
CA GLN A 210 38.23 10.04 60.88
C GLN A 210 36.99 10.69 60.26
N LEU A 211 36.30 11.50 61.08
CA LEU A 211 35.36 12.50 60.63
C LEU A 211 36.09 13.49 59.71
N GLN A 212 35.71 13.53 58.44
CA GLN A 212 35.86 14.72 57.61
C GLN A 212 34.46 15.31 57.41
N PRO A 213 34.24 16.61 57.67
CA PRO A 213 33.04 17.28 57.19
C PRO A 213 33.14 17.37 55.67
N GLN A 214 32.47 16.46 54.96
CA GLN A 214 32.15 16.69 53.56
C GLN A 214 31.13 17.82 53.50
N THR A 215 31.61 19.01 53.17
CA THR A 215 30.80 20.09 52.62
C THR A 215 30.15 19.54 51.35
N GLN A 216 28.89 19.10 51.48
CA GLN A 216 28.05 18.81 50.33
C GLN A 216 27.81 20.13 49.62
N THR A 217 28.62 20.42 48.61
CA THR A 217 28.25 21.36 47.56
C THR A 217 27.08 20.73 46.82
N GLN A 218 25.86 20.99 47.32
CA GLN A 218 24.64 20.75 46.57
C GLN A 218 24.77 21.58 45.30
N GLN A 219 25.16 20.90 44.21
CA GLN A 219 25.01 21.44 42.87
C GLN A 219 23.52 21.62 42.65
N ALA A 220 23.05 22.85 42.88
CA ALA A 220 21.74 23.29 42.47
C ALA A 220 21.62 23.03 40.96
N LEU A 221 20.88 21.97 40.61
CA LEU A 221 20.46 21.71 39.24
C LEU A 221 19.79 22.98 38.69
N PRO A 222 20.08 23.38 37.44
CA PRO A 222 19.62 24.64 36.88
C PRO A 222 18.12 24.58 36.57
N VAL A 223 17.28 24.78 37.58
CA VAL A 223 15.81 24.95 37.45
C VAL A 223 15.45 26.10 36.49
N THR A 224 16.40 27.00 36.23
CA THR A 224 16.25 28.11 35.29
C THR A 224 16.22 27.68 33.82
N GLN A 225 16.88 26.58 33.43
CA GLN A 225 16.87 26.10 32.04
C GLN A 225 15.50 25.58 31.61
N THR A 226 14.83 24.82 32.49
CA THR A 226 13.49 24.28 32.21
C THR A 226 12.42 25.36 32.04
N ALA A 227 12.56 26.49 32.75
CA ALA A 227 11.62 27.62 32.61
C ALA A 227 11.82 28.37 31.28
N GLN A 228 13.07 28.48 30.81
CA GLN A 228 13.38 29.11 29.53
C GLN A 228 12.90 28.25 28.36
N GLU A 229 13.17 26.94 28.38
CA GLU A 229 12.71 26.00 27.35
C GLU A 229 11.17 25.98 27.25
N LEU A 230 10.47 26.00 28.39
CA LEU A 230 9.01 26.11 28.41
C LEU A 230 8.53 27.44 27.82
N GLY A 231 9.20 28.54 28.14
CA GLY A 231 8.89 29.86 27.57
C GLY A 231 9.05 29.89 26.05
N GLU A 232 10.13 29.31 25.53
CA GLU A 232 10.36 29.20 24.09
C GLU A 232 9.31 28.31 23.40
N ALA A 233 8.95 27.19 24.01
CA ALA A 233 7.90 26.31 23.52
C ALA A 233 6.53 27.03 23.47
N MET A 234 6.17 27.77 24.52
CA MET A 234 4.92 28.55 24.56
C MET A 234 4.88 29.63 23.48
N LEU A 235 5.99 30.34 23.26
CA LEU A 235 6.07 31.34 22.18
C LEU A 235 5.96 30.71 20.79
N TRP A 236 6.54 29.52 20.59
CA TRP A 236 6.36 28.76 19.35
C TRP A 236 4.88 28.38 19.14
N PHE A 237 4.21 27.87 20.18
CA PHE A 237 2.78 27.52 20.10
C PHE A 237 1.89 28.73 19.78
N ILE A 238 2.16 29.90 20.39
CA ILE A 238 1.40 31.12 20.11
C ILE A 238 1.54 31.51 18.64
N ARG A 239 2.77 31.48 18.09
CA ARG A 239 3.02 31.77 16.67
C ARG A 239 2.34 30.79 15.75
N GLU A 240 2.33 29.51 16.09
CA GLU A 240 1.67 28.48 15.28
C GLU A 240 0.15 28.65 15.28
N VAL A 241 -0.45 28.95 16.44
CA VAL A 241 -1.89 29.24 16.54
C VAL A 241 -2.27 30.47 15.71
N ASP A 242 -1.46 31.53 15.75
CA ASP A 242 -1.71 32.72 14.93
C ASP A 242 -1.53 32.45 13.44
N HIS A 243 -0.55 31.63 13.05
CA HIS A 243 -0.38 31.20 11.67
C HIS A 243 -1.58 30.39 11.16
N LEU A 244 -2.07 29.43 11.94
CA LEU A 244 -3.24 28.64 11.60
C LEU A 244 -4.51 29.50 11.49
N ARG A 245 -4.66 30.51 12.35
CA ARG A 245 -5.76 31.47 12.25
C ARG A 245 -5.72 32.29 10.97
N GLN A 246 -4.54 32.74 10.54
CA GLN A 246 -4.36 33.42 9.26
C GLN A 246 -4.72 32.52 8.08
N GLN A 247 -4.29 31.25 8.11
CA GLN A 247 -4.65 30.28 7.07
C GLN A 247 -6.15 30.03 6.99
N ILE A 248 -6.85 29.96 8.13
CA ILE A 248 -8.30 29.83 8.16
C ILE A 248 -8.97 31.04 7.51
N GLN A 249 -8.55 32.26 7.86
CA GLN A 249 -9.09 33.49 7.25
C GLN A 249 -8.84 33.58 5.74
N GLU A 250 -7.66 33.16 5.27
CA GLU A 250 -7.36 33.09 3.83
C GLU A 250 -8.26 32.08 3.11
N LEU A 251 -8.49 30.91 3.72
CA LEU A 251 -9.36 29.89 3.15
C LEU A 251 -10.84 30.31 3.15
N GLU A 252 -11.29 30.99 4.20
CA GLU A 252 -12.63 31.57 4.27
C GLU A 252 -12.80 32.67 3.20
N GLY A 253 -11.82 33.54 3.03
CA GLY A 253 -11.84 34.55 1.96
C GLY A 253 -11.85 33.93 0.55
N LEU A 254 -11.18 32.80 0.34
CA LEU A 254 -11.24 32.05 -0.92
C LEU A 254 -12.59 31.34 -1.10
N ALA A 255 -13.23 30.90 -0.02
CA ALA A 255 -14.56 30.31 -0.06
C ALA A 255 -15.64 31.37 -0.35
N ASP A 256 -15.52 32.58 0.22
CA ASP A 256 -16.41 33.70 -0.08
C ASP A 256 -16.18 34.28 -1.48
N ALA A 257 -14.94 34.21 -1.99
CA ALA A 257 -14.60 34.53 -3.38
C ALA A 257 -15.05 33.44 -4.36
N TYR A 258 -15.54 32.30 -3.88
CA TYR A 258 -16.11 31.26 -4.73
C TYR A 258 -17.49 31.70 -5.19
N ASP A 259 -17.55 32.24 -6.41
CA ASP A 259 -18.77 32.76 -7.01
C ASP A 259 -19.87 31.67 -7.08
N PRO A 260 -20.95 31.80 -6.29
CA PRO A 260 -22.05 30.84 -6.30
C PRO A 260 -22.76 30.80 -7.65
N GLU A 261 -22.72 31.89 -8.44
CA GLU A 261 -23.32 31.93 -9.77
C GLU A 261 -22.52 31.08 -10.76
N LEU A 262 -21.18 31.13 -10.69
CA LEU A 262 -20.33 30.29 -11.53
C LEU A 262 -20.55 28.80 -11.22
N ASN A 263 -20.72 28.44 -9.95
CA ASN A 263 -21.03 27.06 -9.58
C ASN A 263 -22.42 26.63 -10.05
N ALA A 264 -23.43 27.49 -9.92
CA ALA A 264 -24.78 27.23 -10.44
C ALA A 264 -24.78 27.00 -11.95
N HIS A 265 -24.01 27.80 -12.72
CA HIS A 265 -23.85 27.61 -14.16
C HIS A 265 -23.21 26.26 -14.48
N ARG A 266 -22.15 25.86 -13.75
CA ARG A 266 -21.50 24.56 -13.96
C ARG A 266 -22.40 23.38 -13.63
N VAL A 267 -23.25 23.50 -12.61
CA VAL A 267 -24.27 22.48 -12.29
C VAL A 267 -25.30 22.39 -13.42
N GLN A 268 -25.82 23.52 -13.91
CA GLN A 268 -26.75 23.53 -15.04
C GLN A 268 -26.15 22.95 -16.32
N GLU A 269 -24.89 23.29 -16.63
CA GLU A 269 -24.15 22.74 -17.77
C GLU A 269 -23.96 21.22 -17.63
N TYR A 270 -23.64 20.75 -16.43
CA TYR A 270 -23.53 19.33 -16.14
C TYR A 270 -24.87 18.60 -16.36
N ASP A 271 -25.97 19.13 -15.83
CA ASP A 271 -27.31 18.55 -16.00
C ASP A 271 -27.73 18.51 -17.47
N ALA A 272 -27.42 19.56 -18.24
CA ALA A 272 -27.64 19.60 -19.68
C ALA A 272 -26.83 18.51 -20.43
N LEU A 273 -25.57 18.31 -20.07
CA LEU A 273 -24.72 17.26 -20.65
C LEU A 273 -25.21 15.85 -20.27
N VAL A 274 -25.75 15.66 -19.07
CA VAL A 274 -26.35 14.40 -18.64
C VAL A 274 -27.61 14.10 -19.47
N ALA A 275 -28.48 15.10 -19.67
CA ALA A 275 -29.67 14.96 -20.50
C ALA A 275 -29.32 14.63 -21.97
N GLU A 276 -28.32 15.29 -22.54
CA GLU A 276 -27.86 15.03 -23.91
C GLU A 276 -27.26 13.63 -24.06
N ASN A 277 -26.47 13.17 -23.09
CA ASN A 277 -25.96 11.79 -23.09
C ASN A 277 -27.09 10.75 -23.02
N ALA A 278 -28.13 11.02 -22.24
CA ALA A 278 -29.30 10.14 -22.18
C ALA A 278 -30.03 10.09 -23.54
N ARG A 279 -30.16 11.23 -24.23
CA ARG A 279 -30.74 11.33 -25.58
C ARG A 279 -29.91 10.53 -26.60
N LEU A 280 -28.60 10.76 -26.65
CA LEU A 280 -27.69 10.05 -27.56
C LEU A 280 -27.68 8.54 -27.32
N LYS A 281 -27.80 8.11 -26.06
CA LYS A 281 -27.91 6.68 -25.72
C LYS A 281 -29.21 6.08 -26.26
N ALA A 282 -30.33 6.77 -26.13
CA ALA A 282 -31.61 6.32 -26.69
C ALA A 282 -31.56 6.24 -28.23
N GLU A 283 -30.91 7.19 -28.91
CA GLU A 283 -30.69 7.14 -30.36
C GLU A 283 -29.81 5.96 -30.77
N HIS A 284 -28.71 5.73 -30.03
CA HIS A 284 -27.84 4.58 -30.28
C HIS A 284 -28.58 3.26 -30.13
N ASP A 285 -29.40 3.11 -29.08
CA ASP A 285 -30.19 1.90 -28.85
C ASP A 285 -31.25 1.70 -29.96
N ALA A 286 -31.87 2.78 -30.45
CA ALA A 286 -32.80 2.73 -31.59
C ALA A 286 -32.11 2.29 -32.89
N LEU A 287 -30.91 2.82 -33.17
CA LEU A 287 -30.11 2.41 -34.33
C LEU A 287 -29.66 0.95 -34.23
N ALA A 288 -29.27 0.50 -33.03
CA ALA A 288 -28.92 -0.90 -32.79
C ALA A 288 -30.11 -1.84 -33.07
N GLN A 289 -31.33 -1.46 -32.69
CA GLN A 289 -32.55 -2.22 -33.02
C GLN A 289 -32.81 -2.26 -34.53
N GLN A 290 -32.63 -1.15 -35.25
CA GLN A 290 -32.76 -1.11 -36.70
C GLN A 290 -31.75 -2.02 -37.40
N LEU A 291 -30.48 -1.99 -36.97
CA LEU A 291 -29.44 -2.90 -37.48
C LEU A 291 -29.77 -4.37 -37.19
N GLY A 292 -30.31 -4.65 -36.00
CA GLY A 292 -30.80 -5.98 -35.64
C GLY A 292 -31.89 -6.49 -36.60
N HIS A 293 -32.84 -5.62 -36.98
CA HIS A 293 -33.87 -5.96 -37.94
C HIS A 293 -33.32 -6.22 -39.35
N ILE A 294 -32.38 -5.38 -39.82
CA ILE A 294 -31.70 -5.59 -41.11
C ILE A 294 -30.96 -6.93 -41.13
N HIS A 295 -30.23 -7.26 -40.07
CA HIS A 295 -29.54 -8.55 -39.95
C HIS A 295 -30.51 -9.74 -40.01
N GLN A 296 -31.68 -9.63 -39.36
CA GLN A 296 -32.70 -10.68 -39.42
C GLN A 296 -33.27 -10.84 -40.83
N VAL A 297 -33.58 -9.75 -41.53
CA VAL A 297 -34.11 -9.79 -42.91
C VAL A 297 -33.08 -10.38 -43.88
N VAL A 298 -31.82 -9.96 -43.79
CA VAL A 298 -30.74 -10.48 -44.63
C VAL A 298 -30.52 -11.98 -44.39
N ASN A 299 -30.49 -12.42 -43.13
CA ASN A 299 -30.32 -13.84 -42.80
C ASN A 299 -31.55 -14.69 -43.19
N ALA A 300 -32.76 -14.18 -43.02
CA ALA A 300 -33.98 -14.87 -43.46
C ALA A 300 -34.01 -15.06 -44.99
N SER A 301 -33.51 -14.08 -45.74
CA SER A 301 -33.43 -14.16 -47.20
C SER A 301 -32.37 -15.16 -47.70
N ALA A 302 -31.32 -15.42 -46.92
CA ALA A 302 -30.28 -16.41 -47.26
C ALA A 302 -30.71 -17.88 -47.01
N ALA A 303 -31.74 -18.11 -46.19
CA ALA A 303 -32.21 -19.45 -45.83
C ALA A 303 -33.13 -20.11 -46.88
N GLN A 304 -33.58 -19.37 -47.91
CA GLN A 304 -34.33 -19.95 -49.03
C GLN A 304 -33.39 -20.53 -50.09
N LYS A 305 -32.65 -21.59 -49.74
CA LYS A 305 -31.98 -22.44 -50.73
C LYS A 305 -32.92 -23.60 -51.07
N PRO A 306 -33.33 -23.79 -52.34
CA PRO A 306 -34.29 -24.83 -52.71
C PRO A 306 -33.70 -26.22 -52.44
N ALA A 307 -34.52 -27.05 -51.81
CA ALA A 307 -34.18 -28.37 -51.29
C ALA A 307 -33.69 -29.33 -52.38
N ALA A 308 -32.45 -29.80 -52.24
CA ALA A 308 -31.98 -31.06 -52.82
C ALA A 308 -31.88 -32.13 -51.73
N LYS A 309 -32.26 -33.35 -52.10
CA LYS A 309 -32.73 -34.44 -51.24
C LYS A 309 -31.69 -35.01 -50.25
N GLN A 310 -32.20 -35.19 -49.02
CA GLN A 310 -32.05 -36.33 -48.10
C GLN A 310 -30.68 -36.99 -47.90
N GLY A 311 -30.16 -36.85 -46.68
CA GLY A 311 -29.23 -37.77 -46.03
C GLY A 311 -29.45 -37.76 -44.51
N LYS A 312 -30.19 -38.76 -44.01
CA LYS A 312 -30.44 -39.02 -42.59
C LYS A 312 -29.11 -39.21 -41.83
N ARG A 313 -28.82 -38.36 -40.84
CA ARG A 313 -28.16 -38.82 -39.60
C ARG A 313 -28.47 -37.87 -38.45
N ALA A 314 -29.17 -38.40 -37.45
CA ALA A 314 -29.38 -37.77 -36.17
C ALA A 314 -28.08 -37.81 -35.36
N SER A 315 -27.62 -36.66 -34.85
CA SER A 315 -26.79 -36.51 -33.65
C SER A 315 -26.71 -35.03 -33.29
N GLN A 316 -27.22 -34.70 -32.10
CA GLN A 316 -26.93 -33.60 -31.16
C GLN A 316 -26.46 -32.22 -31.69
N PRO A 317 -27.06 -31.11 -31.20
CA PRO A 317 -26.56 -29.77 -31.49
C PRO A 317 -25.30 -29.49 -30.66
N ALA A 318 -24.14 -29.75 -31.24
CA ALA A 318 -22.89 -29.14 -30.80
C ALA A 318 -22.98 -27.64 -31.15
N VAL A 319 -22.97 -26.79 -30.13
CA VAL A 319 -22.85 -25.34 -30.27
C VAL A 319 -21.49 -25.08 -30.92
N ALA A 320 -21.49 -24.88 -32.23
CA ALA A 320 -20.33 -24.50 -33.01
C ALA A 320 -20.02 -23.02 -32.73
N THR A 321 -19.37 -22.73 -31.61
CA THR A 321 -18.62 -21.48 -31.45
C THR A 321 -17.41 -21.57 -32.36
N ALA A 322 -17.44 -20.77 -33.43
CA ALA A 322 -16.40 -20.70 -34.45
C ALA A 322 -15.01 -20.51 -33.81
N ASP A 323 -14.09 -21.33 -34.31
CA ASP A 323 -12.66 -21.40 -34.03
C ASP A 323 -11.99 -20.04 -34.24
N SER A 324 -12.02 -19.18 -33.22
CA SER A 324 -11.51 -17.82 -33.32
C SER A 324 -9.98 -17.75 -33.23
N GLY A 325 -9.27 -18.88 -33.19
CA GLY A 325 -7.81 -18.95 -33.09
C GLY A 325 -7.22 -18.44 -31.75
N HIS A 326 -8.07 -17.96 -30.84
CA HIS A 326 -7.67 -17.49 -29.53
C HIS A 326 -7.45 -18.66 -28.57
N ASP A 327 -6.60 -18.45 -27.56
CA ASP A 327 -6.33 -19.48 -26.55
C ASP A 327 -7.61 -19.80 -25.76
N PRO A 328 -8.06 -21.08 -25.75
CA PRO A 328 -9.33 -21.47 -25.16
C PRO A 328 -9.36 -21.24 -23.64
N TYR A 329 -8.23 -21.33 -22.94
CA TYR A 329 -8.19 -21.08 -21.49
C TYR A 329 -8.37 -19.60 -21.16
N VAL A 330 -7.82 -18.71 -21.99
CA VAL A 330 -7.99 -17.25 -21.82
C VAL A 330 -9.44 -16.86 -22.08
N VAL A 331 -10.06 -17.44 -23.11
CA VAL A 331 -11.49 -17.23 -23.42
C VAL A 331 -12.38 -17.75 -22.29
N GLN A 332 -12.14 -18.98 -21.81
CA GLN A 332 -12.86 -19.58 -20.68
C GLN A 332 -12.71 -18.72 -19.40
N ALA A 333 -11.50 -18.21 -19.13
CA ALA A 333 -11.24 -17.32 -18.01
C ALA A 333 -12.03 -16.01 -18.10
N LEU A 334 -12.09 -15.41 -19.29
CA LEU A 334 -12.83 -14.19 -19.53
C LEU A 334 -14.33 -14.39 -19.29
N GLU A 335 -14.87 -15.47 -19.86
CA GLU A 335 -16.28 -15.84 -19.73
C GLU A 335 -16.66 -16.18 -18.29
N ALA A 336 -15.79 -16.85 -17.55
CA ALA A 336 -16.01 -17.15 -16.13
C ALA A 336 -16.15 -15.86 -15.30
N VAL A 337 -15.30 -14.85 -15.54
CA VAL A 337 -15.40 -13.54 -14.84
C VAL A 337 -16.67 -12.79 -15.26
N MET A 338 -17.01 -12.80 -16.55
CA MET A 338 -18.24 -12.18 -17.04
C MET A 338 -19.49 -12.83 -16.45
N ALA A 339 -19.58 -14.17 -16.49
CA ALA A 339 -20.68 -14.94 -15.91
C ALA A 339 -20.81 -14.69 -14.40
N TYR A 340 -19.69 -14.65 -13.68
CA TYR A 340 -19.68 -14.33 -12.26
C TYR A 340 -20.27 -12.93 -11.96
N ASN A 341 -19.85 -11.91 -12.71
CA ASN A 341 -20.35 -10.54 -12.54
C ASN A 341 -21.82 -10.36 -12.96
N ASN A 342 -22.27 -11.13 -13.96
CA ASN A 342 -23.63 -11.09 -14.49
C ASN A 342 -24.66 -11.73 -13.54
N HIS A 343 -24.21 -12.43 -12.49
CA HIS A 343 -25.13 -13.06 -11.55
C HIS A 343 -25.97 -12.00 -10.80
N PRO A 344 -27.32 -12.06 -10.87
CA PRO A 344 -28.20 -10.94 -10.44
C PRO A 344 -28.18 -10.69 -8.94
N LYS A 345 -27.81 -11.70 -8.14
CA LYS A 345 -27.72 -11.59 -6.67
C LYS A 345 -26.38 -11.02 -6.16
N ARG A 346 -25.43 -10.74 -7.05
CA ARG A 346 -24.12 -10.21 -6.66
C ARG A 346 -24.20 -8.70 -6.46
N SER A 347 -23.74 -8.24 -5.30
CA SER A 347 -23.57 -6.81 -5.05
C SER A 347 -22.48 -6.22 -5.94
N HIS A 348 -22.48 -4.91 -6.13
CA HIS A 348 -21.45 -4.21 -6.93
C HIS A 348 -20.03 -4.45 -6.38
N ASP A 349 -19.87 -4.42 -5.06
CA ASP A 349 -18.59 -4.63 -4.38
C ASP A 349 -18.02 -6.04 -4.57
N GLU A 350 -18.86 -7.05 -4.87
CA GLU A 350 -18.40 -8.42 -5.10
C GLU A 350 -17.91 -8.65 -6.54
N LYS A 351 -18.21 -7.73 -7.48
CA LYS A 351 -17.88 -7.87 -8.89
C LYS A 351 -16.43 -7.49 -9.18
N TRP A 352 -15.87 -8.05 -10.24
CA TRP A 352 -14.45 -7.88 -10.60
C TRP A 352 -14.28 -7.16 -11.94
N VAL A 353 -13.44 -6.14 -12.00
CA VAL A 353 -12.98 -5.58 -13.27
C VAL A 353 -12.08 -6.58 -13.97
N ILE A 354 -12.46 -6.92 -15.19
CA ILE A 354 -11.64 -7.72 -16.10
C ILE A 354 -10.40 -6.91 -16.46
N SER A 355 -9.24 -7.33 -15.95
CA SER A 355 -7.96 -6.64 -16.13
C SER A 355 -6.82 -7.65 -16.24
N TYR A 356 -5.66 -7.23 -16.74
CA TYR A 356 -4.50 -8.11 -16.88
C TYR A 356 -4.07 -8.81 -15.58
N PRO A 357 -3.99 -8.14 -14.41
CA PRO A 357 -3.64 -8.80 -13.16
C PRO A 357 -4.62 -9.92 -12.78
N VAL A 358 -5.92 -9.63 -12.91
CA VAL A 358 -7.02 -10.56 -12.61
C VAL A 358 -6.95 -11.80 -13.52
N MET A 359 -6.84 -11.59 -14.83
CA MET A 359 -6.75 -12.70 -15.79
C MET A 359 -5.48 -13.53 -15.57
N LYS A 360 -4.36 -12.88 -15.28
CA LYS A 360 -3.10 -13.58 -15.02
C LYS A 360 -3.18 -14.42 -13.75
N GLU A 361 -3.86 -13.94 -12.71
CA GLU A 361 -4.09 -14.68 -11.48
C GLU A 361 -4.99 -15.90 -11.70
N LEU A 362 -6.10 -15.73 -12.42
CA LEU A 362 -7.02 -16.82 -12.76
C LEU A 362 -6.32 -17.91 -13.61
N LEU A 363 -5.59 -17.50 -14.64
CA LEU A 363 -4.90 -18.41 -15.57
C LEU A 363 -3.70 -19.15 -14.94
N LYS A 364 -3.22 -18.73 -13.76
CA LYS A 364 -2.22 -19.52 -13.01
C LYS A 364 -2.78 -20.88 -12.60
N GLN A 365 -4.09 -21.00 -12.35
CA GLN A 365 -4.73 -22.27 -11.95
C GLN A 365 -4.50 -23.36 -13.00
N VAL A 366 -4.52 -22.99 -14.28
CA VAL A 366 -4.40 -23.89 -15.44
C VAL A 366 -3.01 -23.87 -16.09
N GLY A 367 -2.06 -23.11 -15.54
CA GLY A 367 -0.70 -22.99 -16.09
C GLY A 367 -0.60 -22.22 -17.42
N ALA A 368 -1.64 -21.47 -17.80
CA ALA A 368 -1.75 -20.77 -19.10
C ALA A 368 -1.52 -19.24 -18.99
N SER A 369 -0.78 -18.76 -17.98
CA SER A 369 -0.67 -17.33 -17.65
C SER A 369 0.29 -16.52 -18.56
N THR A 370 0.22 -16.68 -19.89
CA THR A 370 1.10 -15.96 -20.83
C THR A 370 0.48 -14.62 -21.26
N GLN A 371 1.23 -13.54 -21.05
CA GLN A 371 0.75 -12.18 -21.32
C GLN A 371 0.36 -11.90 -22.80
N PRO A 372 1.08 -12.43 -23.82
CA PRO A 372 0.71 -12.20 -25.22
C PRO A 372 -0.70 -12.73 -25.56
N LYS A 373 -1.03 -13.94 -25.09
CA LYS A 373 -2.33 -14.55 -25.35
C LYS A 373 -3.48 -13.79 -24.67
N ILE A 374 -3.25 -13.31 -23.45
CA ILE A 374 -4.21 -12.43 -22.75
C ILE A 374 -4.44 -11.14 -23.55
N ARG A 375 -3.37 -10.56 -24.12
CA ARG A 375 -3.47 -9.34 -24.93
C ARG A 375 -4.29 -9.55 -26.19
N GLU A 376 -4.01 -10.61 -26.94
CA GLU A 376 -4.74 -10.95 -28.18
C GLU A 376 -6.25 -11.06 -27.90
N VAL A 377 -6.65 -11.78 -26.85
CA VAL A 377 -8.07 -11.90 -26.46
C VAL A 377 -8.64 -10.55 -26.00
N PHE A 378 -7.90 -9.76 -25.25
CA PHE A 378 -8.35 -8.44 -24.80
C PHE A 378 -8.53 -7.45 -25.94
N GLU A 379 -7.72 -7.53 -26.98
CA GLU A 379 -7.85 -6.70 -28.18
C GLU A 379 -9.03 -7.17 -29.03
N ALA A 380 -9.18 -8.48 -29.24
CA ALA A 380 -10.28 -9.04 -30.01
C ALA A 380 -11.66 -8.84 -29.36
N ARG A 381 -11.73 -8.86 -28.01
CA ARG A 381 -13.00 -8.71 -27.24
C ARG A 381 -13.07 -7.39 -26.46
N ARG A 382 -12.36 -6.35 -26.90
CA ARG A 382 -12.30 -5.06 -26.18
C ARG A 382 -13.68 -4.45 -25.97
N ASP A 383 -14.47 -4.35 -27.04
CA ASP A 383 -15.78 -3.69 -26.99
C ASP A 383 -16.75 -4.39 -26.03
N GLU A 384 -16.68 -5.72 -25.97
CA GLU A 384 -17.48 -6.54 -25.06
C GLU A 384 -17.04 -6.36 -23.60
N ILE A 385 -15.72 -6.34 -23.34
CA ILE A 385 -15.17 -6.06 -22.01
C ILE A 385 -15.59 -4.66 -21.53
N ASP A 386 -15.50 -3.66 -22.40
CA ASP A 386 -15.87 -2.28 -22.08
C ASP A 386 -17.39 -2.10 -21.91
N ALA A 387 -18.21 -2.81 -22.69
CA ALA A 387 -19.66 -2.87 -22.48
C ALA A 387 -19.99 -3.53 -21.12
N HIS A 388 -19.33 -4.64 -20.79
CA HIS A 388 -19.50 -5.34 -19.51
C HIS A 388 -19.14 -4.45 -18.31
N HIS A 389 -18.01 -3.73 -18.40
CA HIS A 389 -17.62 -2.79 -17.34
C HIS A 389 -18.64 -1.66 -17.18
N ARG A 390 -19.16 -1.11 -18.28
CA ARG A 390 -20.19 -0.06 -18.25
C ARG A 390 -21.50 -0.55 -17.63
N THR A 391 -21.99 -1.72 -18.05
CA THR A 391 -23.24 -2.30 -17.52
C THR A 391 -23.19 -2.52 -16.00
N HIS A 392 -22.01 -2.84 -15.46
CA HIS A 392 -21.82 -3.04 -14.02
C HIS A 392 -21.18 -1.86 -13.29
N GLN A 393 -20.97 -0.71 -13.95
CA GLN A 393 -20.33 0.47 -13.37
C GLN A 393 -18.96 0.16 -12.73
N LEU A 394 -18.17 -0.70 -13.39
CA LEU A 394 -16.87 -1.14 -12.90
C LEU A 394 -15.78 -0.18 -13.40
N THR A 395 -15.13 0.53 -12.48
CA THR A 395 -14.02 1.45 -12.82
C THR A 395 -12.67 0.75 -12.77
N SER A 396 -11.63 1.28 -13.43
CA SER A 396 -10.28 0.69 -13.40
C SER A 396 -9.68 0.48 -11.99
N ARG A 397 -10.24 1.13 -10.96
CA ARG A 397 -9.81 1.02 -9.55
C ARG A 397 -10.72 0.15 -8.69
N HIS A 398 -11.81 -0.39 -9.23
CA HIS A 398 -12.79 -1.17 -8.49
C HIS A 398 -12.17 -2.35 -7.73
N ASN A 399 -11.19 -3.02 -8.35
CA ASN A 399 -10.54 -4.19 -7.73
C ASN A 399 -9.78 -3.88 -6.44
N ARG A 400 -9.62 -2.62 -6.04
CA ARG A 400 -9.05 -2.25 -4.73
C ARG A 400 -10.00 -2.56 -3.57
N VAL A 401 -11.30 -2.64 -3.82
CA VAL A 401 -12.32 -2.96 -2.79
C VAL A 401 -12.11 -4.38 -2.26
N HIS A 402 -11.57 -5.28 -3.08
CA HIS A 402 -11.32 -6.68 -2.72
C HIS A 402 -10.12 -6.87 -1.77
N GLY A 403 -9.30 -5.84 -1.54
CA GLY A 403 -8.16 -5.90 -0.62
C GLY A 403 -7.18 -7.01 -1.00
N ASP A 404 -7.02 -7.98 -0.09
CA ASP A 404 -6.12 -9.13 -0.24
C ASP A 404 -6.83 -10.37 -0.82
N LEU A 405 -8.12 -10.29 -1.15
CA LEU A 405 -8.82 -11.41 -1.79
C LEU A 405 -8.27 -11.60 -3.20
N SER A 406 -7.95 -12.85 -3.53
CA SER A 406 -7.54 -13.26 -4.87
C SER A 406 -8.76 -13.71 -5.65
N ILE A 407 -8.84 -13.36 -6.94
CA ILE A 407 -9.96 -13.82 -7.78
C ILE A 407 -9.97 -15.35 -7.92
N SER A 408 -8.80 -15.98 -7.80
CA SER A 408 -8.65 -17.43 -7.91
C SER A 408 -9.28 -18.20 -6.75
N ASP A 409 -9.53 -17.53 -5.63
CA ASP A 409 -10.22 -18.14 -4.48
C ASP A 409 -11.75 -18.14 -4.66
N ILE A 410 -12.24 -17.37 -5.65
CA ILE A 410 -13.66 -17.12 -5.87
C ILE A 410 -14.15 -17.81 -7.15
N ILE A 411 -13.34 -17.77 -8.20
CA ILE A 411 -13.67 -18.34 -9.51
C ILE A 411 -12.66 -19.44 -9.82
N HIS A 412 -13.17 -20.66 -10.02
CA HIS A 412 -12.37 -21.82 -10.39
C HIS A 412 -12.54 -22.14 -11.87
N LEU A 413 -11.42 -22.30 -12.57
CA LEU A 413 -11.40 -22.80 -13.94
C LEU A 413 -11.40 -24.33 -13.90
N THR A 414 -12.42 -24.92 -14.52
CA THR A 414 -12.58 -26.37 -14.66
C THR A 414 -11.89 -26.92 -15.88
#